data_AF-A0A4Q2XL78-F1
#
_entry.id   AF-A0A4Q2XL78-F1
#
_cell.length_a   1.000
_cell.length_b   1.000
_cell.length_c   1.000
_cell.angle_alpha   90.00
_cell.angle_beta   90.00
_cell.angle_gamma   90.00
#
_symmetry.space_group_name_H-M   'P 1'
#
loop_
_entity.id
_entity.type
_entity.pdbx_description
1 polymer ?
#
loop_
_entity_poly.entity_id
_entity_poly.type
_entity_poly.pdbx_seq_one_letter_code
_entity_poly.pdbx_strand_id
1 'polypeptide(L)'
;MHRFQSRSTIVRFKFASLLLCLKWLLAPAAVGLLVYSIVKHDMDLTYVAIGLGGATILTLIVQWILASRTRCPLCLTPVLATKGCSKHRHAKTVLGSYRLRVSLAVLFRGSFRCPYCNEPSVMEVRDRRGGGGHQLQARIRSR
;
A
#
# COMPACT_ATOMS: atom_id res chain seq x y z
N MET A 1 2.20 17.92 9.03
CA MET A 1 1.67 16.59 8.62
C MET A 1 0.59 16.79 7.56
N HIS A 2 0.83 16.40 6.32
CA HIS A 2 -0.16 16.53 5.25
C HIS A 2 -1.20 15.41 5.31
N ARG A 3 -2.48 15.78 5.22
CA ARG A 3 -3.63 14.85 5.21
C ARG A 3 -4.07 14.57 3.78
N PHE A 4 -4.56 13.36 3.52
CA PHE A 4 -5.10 13.02 2.20
C PHE A 4 -6.50 13.62 2.03
N GLN A 5 -6.85 14.04 0.81
CA GLN A 5 -8.17 14.60 0.53
C GLN A 5 -9.26 13.54 0.25
N SER A 6 -8.89 12.29 -0.07
CA SER A 6 -9.86 11.29 -0.55
C SER A 6 -9.73 9.94 0.16
N ARG A 7 -10.88 9.38 0.59
CA ARG A 7 -10.98 8.04 1.21
C ARG A 7 -10.55 6.94 0.23
N SER A 8 -10.84 7.08 -1.07
CA SER A 8 -10.50 6.07 -2.07
C SER A 8 -9.00 5.90 -2.27
N THR A 9 -8.22 6.98 -2.13
CA THR A 9 -6.75 6.92 -2.18
C THR A 9 -6.18 6.14 -0.99
N ILE A 10 -6.73 6.32 0.21
CA ILE A 10 -6.30 5.59 1.41
C ILE A 10 -6.60 4.09 1.28
N VAL A 11 -7.79 3.73 0.80
CA VAL A 11 -8.15 2.31 0.60
C VAL A 11 -7.21 1.66 -0.42
N ARG A 12 -6.89 2.34 -1.53
CA ARG A 12 -5.91 1.85 -2.51
C ARG A 12 -4.52 1.64 -1.90
N PHE A 13 -4.07 2.55 -1.04
CA PHE A 13 -2.79 2.39 -0.35
C PHE A 13 -2.79 1.21 0.64
N LYS A 14 -3.89 0.99 1.36
CA LYS A 14 -4.05 -0.18 2.24
C LYS A 14 -4.04 -1.47 1.42
N PHE A 15 -4.82 -1.53 0.34
CA PHE A 15 -4.86 -2.69 -0.56
C PHE A 15 -3.48 -2.98 -1.17
N ALA A 16 -2.78 -1.94 -1.63
CA ALA A 16 -1.43 -2.06 -2.17
C ALA A 16 -0.41 -2.56 -1.12
N SER A 17 -0.52 -2.09 0.12
CA SER A 17 0.35 -2.52 1.23
C SER A 17 0.07 -3.97 1.64
N LEU A 18 -1.20 -4.37 1.64
CA LEU A 18 -1.63 -5.73 1.94
C LEU A 18 -1.16 -6.71 0.85
N LEU A 19 -1.32 -6.35 -0.43
CA LEU A 19 -0.77 -7.08 -1.56
C LEU A 19 0.76 -7.24 -1.47
N LEU A 20 1.47 -6.20 -1.04
CA LEU A 20 2.93 -6.24 -0.89
C LEU A 20 3.39 -7.22 0.20
N CYS A 21 2.65 -7.29 1.32
CA CYS A 21 2.88 -8.29 2.37
C CYS A 21 2.52 -9.69 1.88
N LEU A 22 1.36 -9.83 1.23
CA LEU A 22 0.88 -11.10 0.67
C LEU A 22 1.89 -11.66 -0.33
N LYS A 23 2.46 -10.83 -1.21
CA LYS A 23 3.54 -11.20 -2.13
C LYS A 23 4.79 -11.72 -1.42
N TRP A 24 5.16 -11.10 -0.30
CA TRP A 24 6.30 -11.53 0.51
C TRP A 24 6.07 -12.89 1.17
N LEU A 25 4.81 -13.25 1.43
CA LEU A 25 4.43 -14.56 1.97
C LEU A 25 4.24 -15.61 0.86
N LEU A 26 3.60 -15.24 -0.26
CA LEU A 26 3.36 -16.12 -1.39
C LEU A 26 4.63 -16.53 -2.11
N ALA A 27 5.63 -15.65 -2.22
CA ALA A 27 6.88 -15.97 -2.89
C ALA A 27 7.62 -17.17 -2.26
N PRO A 28 7.93 -17.19 -0.95
CA PRO A 28 8.54 -18.36 -0.33
C PRO A 28 7.60 -19.57 -0.29
N ALA A 29 6.28 -19.37 -0.15
CA ALA A 29 5.31 -20.46 -0.19
C ALA A 29 5.31 -21.17 -1.56
N ALA A 30 5.33 -20.41 -2.66
CA ALA A 30 5.39 -20.96 -4.01
C ALA A 30 6.71 -21.70 -4.28
N VAL A 31 7.84 -21.14 -3.85
CA VAL A 31 9.15 -21.80 -3.95
C VAL A 31 9.17 -23.09 -3.13
N GLY A 32 8.66 -23.06 -1.89
CA GLY A 32 8.57 -24.22 -1.03
C GLY A 32 7.68 -25.33 -1.61
N LEU A 33 6.51 -24.98 -2.15
CA LEU A 33 5.63 -25.94 -2.82
C LEU A 33 6.28 -26.55 -4.06
N LEU A 34 6.97 -25.75 -4.87
CA LEU A 34 7.68 -26.25 -6.05
C LEU A 34 8.75 -27.27 -5.67
N VAL A 35 9.58 -26.95 -4.68
CA VAL A 35 10.63 -27.87 -4.19
C VAL A 35 9.99 -29.15 -3.63
N TYR A 36 8.93 -29.03 -2.84
CA TYR A 36 8.25 -30.18 -2.26
C TYR A 36 7.58 -31.06 -3.34
N SER A 37 6.98 -30.46 -4.37
CA SER A 37 6.36 -31.18 -5.49
C SER A 37 7.38 -31.98 -6.31
N ILE A 38 8.59 -31.44 -6.51
CA ILE A 38 9.67 -32.15 -7.21
C ILE A 38 10.12 -33.38 -6.43
N VAL A 39 10.14 -33.31 -5.09
CA VAL A 39 10.56 -34.43 -4.24
C VAL A 39 9.49 -35.52 -4.17
N LYS A 40 8.21 -35.15 -4.18
CA LYS A 40 7.07 -36.08 -3.97
C LYS A 40 6.47 -36.68 -5.24
N HIS A 41 6.74 -36.13 -6.43
CA HIS A 41 6.19 -36.61 -7.72
C HIS A 41 4.66 -36.74 -7.77
N ASP A 42 3.93 -36.00 -6.92
CA ASP A 42 2.47 -36.02 -6.85
C ASP A 42 1.85 -35.04 -7.88
N MET A 43 0.99 -35.56 -8.76
CA MET A 43 0.32 -34.78 -9.82
C MET A 43 -0.63 -33.72 -9.26
N ASP A 44 -1.35 -34.00 -8.17
CA ASP A 44 -2.27 -33.06 -7.52
C ASP A 44 -1.56 -31.82 -6.97
N LEU A 45 -0.39 -32.01 -6.36
CA LEU A 45 0.42 -30.91 -5.84
C LEU A 45 0.93 -30.00 -6.95
N THR A 46 1.15 -30.56 -8.14
CA THR A 46 1.62 -29.82 -9.31
C THR A 46 0.55 -28.82 -9.78
N TYR A 47 -0.73 -29.22 -9.79
CA TYR A 47 -1.83 -28.30 -10.12
C TYR A 47 -1.97 -27.17 -9.09
N VAL A 48 -1.82 -27.46 -7.80
CA VAL A 48 -1.84 -26.44 -6.75
C VAL A 48 -0.67 -25.48 -6.90
N ALA A 49 0.54 -25.98 -7.19
CA ALA A 49 1.72 -25.16 -7.41
C ALA A 49 1.57 -24.23 -8.63
N ILE A 50 0.99 -24.71 -9.74
CA ILE A 50 0.68 -23.90 -10.92
C ILE A 50 -0.36 -22.84 -10.59
N GLY A 51 -1.44 -23.19 -9.88
CA GLY A 51 -2.47 -22.24 -9.44
C GLY A 51 -1.90 -21.15 -8.54
N LEU A 52 -1.07 -21.53 -7.57
CA LEU A 52 -0.39 -20.60 -6.67
C LEU A 52 0.59 -19.70 -7.45
N GLY A 53 1.32 -20.27 -8.40
CA GLY A 53 2.19 -19.57 -9.35
C GLY A 53 1.46 -18.50 -10.16
N GLY A 54 0.31 -18.86 -10.74
CA GLY A 54 -0.55 -17.92 -11.46
C GLY A 54 -1.08 -16.79 -10.56
N ALA A 55 -1.53 -17.12 -9.35
CA ALA A 55 -1.98 -16.13 -8.37
C ALA A 55 -0.85 -15.18 -7.94
N THR A 56 0.40 -15.67 -7.79
CA THR A 56 1.57 -14.80 -7.57
C THR A 56 1.79 -13.82 -8.71
N ILE A 57 1.69 -14.26 -9.97
CA ILE A 57 1.88 -13.37 -11.12
C ILE A 57 0.76 -12.31 -11.18
N LEU A 58 -0.49 -12.72 -10.98
CA LEU A 58 -1.61 -11.80 -10.98
C LEU A 58 -1.47 -10.73 -9.87
N THR A 59 -1.10 -11.15 -8.66
CA THR A 59 -0.87 -10.21 -7.56
C THR A 59 0.31 -9.27 -7.82
N LEU A 60 1.38 -9.74 -8.51
CA LEU A 60 2.48 -8.88 -8.96
C LEU A 60 2.00 -7.79 -9.92
N ILE A 61 1.19 -8.14 -10.93
CA ILE A 61 0.67 -7.19 -11.91
C ILE A 61 -0.22 -6.14 -11.23
N VAL A 62 -1.18 -6.59 -10.41
CA VAL A 62 -2.09 -5.68 -9.69
C VAL A 62 -1.30 -4.76 -8.76
N GLN A 63 -0.31 -5.28 -8.05
CA GLN A 63 0.57 -4.49 -7.20
C GLN A 63 1.37 -3.47 -7.99
N TRP A 64 1.86 -3.80 -9.19
CA TRP A 64 2.60 -2.88 -10.03
C TRP A 64 1.71 -1.72 -10.53
N ILE A 65 0.48 -2.03 -10.94
CA ILE A 65 -0.53 -1.03 -11.32
C ILE A 65 -0.86 -0.12 -10.12
N LEU A 66 -1.08 -0.69 -8.93
CA LEU A 66 -1.34 0.08 -7.73
C LEU A 66 -0.14 0.95 -7.34
N ALA A 67 1.08 0.39 -7.39
CA ALA A 67 2.31 1.10 -7.04
C ALA A 67 2.55 2.34 -7.92
N SER A 68 2.20 2.26 -9.22
CA SER A 68 2.29 3.40 -10.15
C SER A 68 1.21 4.46 -9.91
N ARG A 69 0.06 4.07 -9.36
CA ARG A 69 -1.06 4.97 -9.00
C ARG A 69 -0.91 5.59 -7.60
N THR A 70 -0.19 4.96 -6.68
CA THR A 70 0.05 5.45 -5.31
C THR A 70 1.13 6.54 -5.29
N ARG A 71 0.71 7.79 -5.49
CA ARG A 71 1.58 8.97 -5.49
C ARG A 71 1.51 9.71 -4.15
N CYS A 72 2.63 10.26 -3.71
CA CYS A 72 2.63 11.18 -2.58
C CYS A 72 1.90 12.48 -2.97
N PRO A 73 1.01 13.05 -2.13
CA PRO A 73 0.30 14.29 -2.46
C PRO A 73 1.20 15.52 -2.53
N LEU A 74 2.43 15.43 -1.98
CA LEU A 74 3.39 16.53 -1.96
C LEU A 74 4.32 16.50 -3.17
N CYS A 75 5.08 15.40 -3.30
CA CYS A 75 6.10 15.28 -4.35
C CYS A 75 5.58 14.58 -5.61
N LEU A 76 4.32 14.11 -5.63
CA LEU A 76 3.67 13.38 -6.74
C LEU A 76 4.44 12.14 -7.23
N THR A 77 5.53 11.78 -6.57
CA THR A 77 6.33 10.61 -6.88
C THR A 77 5.64 9.36 -6.35
N PRO A 78 5.66 8.27 -7.13
CA PRO A 78 5.14 6.99 -6.69
C PRO A 78 6.02 6.43 -5.57
N VAL A 79 5.46 6.32 -4.36
CA VAL A 79 6.20 5.89 -3.16
C VAL A 79 6.52 4.40 -3.20
N LEU A 80 5.62 3.62 -3.81
CA LEU A 80 5.75 2.17 -3.94
C LEU A 80 6.44 1.73 -5.23
N ALA A 81 6.67 2.63 -6.21
CA ALA A 81 7.39 2.30 -7.43
C ALA A 81 8.89 2.61 -7.31
N THR A 82 9.71 1.89 -8.08
CA THR A 82 11.17 2.09 -8.14
C THR A 82 11.39 3.22 -9.12
N LYS A 83 11.69 4.42 -8.61
CA LYS A 83 12.24 5.50 -9.42
C LYS A 83 13.72 5.66 -9.12
N GLY A 84 14.50 5.99 -10.14
CA GLY A 84 15.91 6.36 -10.05
C GLY A 84 16.17 7.77 -9.50
N CYS A 85 15.17 8.39 -8.85
CA CYS A 85 15.37 9.69 -8.21
C CYS A 85 16.28 9.55 -6.98
N SER A 86 17.12 10.55 -6.76
CA SER A 86 17.98 10.63 -5.58
C SER A 86 17.14 10.51 -4.30
N LYS A 87 17.37 9.45 -3.53
CA LYS A 87 16.68 9.20 -2.26
C LYS A 87 17.37 10.00 -1.15
N HIS A 88 16.57 10.51 -0.24
CA HIS A 88 17.08 11.27 0.89
C HIS A 88 17.94 10.37 1.79
N ARG A 89 19.16 10.83 2.15
CA ARG A 89 20.15 10.04 2.92
C ARG A 89 19.66 9.56 4.29
N HIS A 90 18.72 10.30 4.89
CA HIS A 90 18.08 9.97 6.18
C HIS A 90 16.85 9.06 6.09
N ALA A 91 16.44 8.65 4.89
CA ALA A 91 15.33 7.72 4.76
C ALA A 91 15.73 6.36 5.36
N LYS A 92 15.01 5.91 6.39
CA LYS A 92 15.29 4.63 7.03
C LYS A 92 14.64 3.49 6.24
N THR A 93 15.35 2.38 6.07
CA THR A 93 14.83 1.13 5.48
C THR A 93 14.34 0.17 6.56
N VAL A 94 13.54 -0.82 6.18
CA VAL A 94 13.27 -2.03 6.97
C VAL A 94 13.55 -3.20 6.03
N LEU A 95 14.41 -4.15 6.43
CA LEU A 95 14.89 -5.26 5.58
C LEU A 95 15.44 -4.77 4.21
N GLY A 96 16.19 -3.66 4.20
CA GLY A 96 16.74 -3.08 2.97
C GLY A 96 15.72 -2.43 2.02
N SER A 97 14.42 -2.56 2.29
CA SER A 97 13.35 -2.05 1.43
C SER A 97 12.57 -0.90 2.08
N TYR A 98 12.64 0.28 1.46
CA TYR A 98 11.83 1.45 1.83
C TYR A 98 10.31 1.19 1.72
N ARG A 99 9.91 0.36 0.75
CA ARG A 99 8.51 0.03 0.49
C ARG A 99 7.86 -0.70 1.65
N LEU A 100 8.57 -1.69 2.19
CA LEU A 100 8.09 -2.53 3.29
C LEU A 100 7.85 -1.70 4.55
N ARG A 101 8.77 -0.79 4.86
CA ARG A 101 8.60 0.19 5.95
C ARG A 101 7.35 1.06 5.76
N VAL A 102 7.15 1.59 4.56
CA VAL A 102 5.98 2.42 4.25
C VAL A 102 4.71 1.58 4.38
N SER A 103 4.67 0.39 3.82
CA SER A 103 3.53 -0.53 3.91
C SER A 103 3.18 -0.87 5.34
N LEU A 104 4.16 -1.21 6.17
CA LEU A 104 3.98 -1.48 7.60
C LEU A 104 3.50 -0.24 8.35
N ALA A 105 4.10 0.92 8.10
CA ALA A 105 3.70 2.17 8.76
C ALA A 105 2.27 2.59 8.37
N VAL A 106 1.87 2.34 7.13
CA VAL A 106 0.49 2.54 6.66
C VAL A 106 -0.48 1.58 7.34
N LEU A 107 -0.12 0.30 7.46
CA LEU A 107 -0.99 -0.74 8.01
C LEU A 107 -1.14 -0.63 9.54
N PHE A 108 -0.03 -0.45 10.25
CA PHE A 108 0.01 -0.43 11.72
C PHE A 108 -0.18 0.97 12.31
N ARG A 109 0.34 2.02 11.66
CA ARG A 109 0.44 3.37 12.25
C ARG A 109 -0.46 4.40 11.57
N GLY A 110 -1.13 4.03 10.46
CA GLY A 110 -1.97 4.96 9.68
C GLY A 110 -1.22 6.19 9.16
N SER A 111 0.11 6.20 9.18
CA SER A 111 0.95 7.33 8.83
C SER A 111 2.29 6.84 8.33
N PHE A 112 2.86 7.53 7.36
CA PHE A 112 4.16 7.16 6.81
C PHE A 112 4.98 8.41 6.46
N ARG A 113 6.30 8.28 6.46
CA ARG A 113 7.21 9.29 5.90
C ARG A 113 7.61 8.90 4.49
N CYS A 114 7.49 9.83 3.56
CA CYS A 114 7.89 9.58 2.18
C CYS A 114 9.43 9.45 2.09
N PRO A 115 9.99 8.45 1.41
CA PRO A 115 11.44 8.28 1.28
C PRO A 115 12.11 9.32 0.36
N TYR A 116 11.31 10.05 -0.42
CA TYR A 116 11.81 11.08 -1.35
C TYR A 116 11.79 12.47 -0.71
N CYS A 117 10.62 12.98 -0.32
CA CYS A 117 10.50 14.31 0.31
C CYS A 117 10.72 14.31 1.83
N ASN A 118 10.87 13.15 2.48
CA ASN A 118 11.02 12.98 3.93
C ASN A 118 9.89 13.57 4.81
N GLU A 119 8.84 14.11 4.19
CA GLU A 119 7.69 14.69 4.90
C GLU A 119 6.76 13.60 5.46
N PRO A 120 6.24 13.74 6.70
CA PRO A 120 5.23 12.86 7.26
C PRO A 120 3.84 13.11 6.63
N SER A 121 3.29 12.07 6.03
CA SER A 121 1.93 12.00 5.50
C SER A 121 1.06 11.07 6.36
N VAL A 122 -0.12 11.57 6.75
CA VAL A 122 -1.08 10.84 7.59
C VAL A 122 -2.22 10.34 6.71
N MET A 123 -2.56 9.05 6.79
CA MET A 123 -3.69 8.43 6.07
C MET A 123 -5.02 8.71 6.77
N GLU A 124 -5.28 9.98 7.01
CA GLU A 124 -6.56 10.46 7.50
C GLU A 124 -7.13 11.37 6.42
N VAL A 125 -8.42 11.19 6.14
CA VAL A 125 -9.12 12.12 5.26
C VAL A 125 -9.34 13.39 6.04
N ARG A 126 -9.02 14.54 5.44
CA ARG A 126 -9.48 15.80 6.00
C ARG A 126 -11.01 15.80 5.96
N ASP A 127 -11.64 15.53 7.08
CA ASP A 127 -13.10 15.61 7.21
C ASP A 127 -13.51 17.02 6.77
N ARG A 128 -14.34 17.12 5.73
CA ARG A 128 -14.97 18.39 5.32
C ARG A 128 -16.09 18.79 6.30
N ARG A 129 -16.02 18.37 7.56
CA ARG A 129 -16.99 18.66 8.63
C ARG A 129 -16.30 19.28 9.85
N GLY A 130 -15.65 20.41 9.63
CA GLY A 130 -14.99 21.15 10.72
C GLY A 130 -14.93 22.67 10.50
N GLY A 131 -15.75 23.21 9.60
CA GLY A 131 -15.87 24.65 9.40
C GLY A 131 -17.22 25.01 8.81
N GLY A 132 -18.16 25.42 9.66
CA GLY A 132 -19.33 26.22 9.26
C GLY A 132 -20.64 25.47 8.95
N GLY A 133 -21.23 24.78 9.94
CA GLY A 133 -22.58 24.21 9.79
C GLY A 133 -23.46 24.25 11.03
N HIS A 134 -23.07 25.01 12.07
CA HIS A 134 -23.81 25.10 13.34
C HIS A 134 -24.47 26.48 13.52
N GLN A 135 -25.14 27.02 12.48
CA GLN A 135 -25.91 28.28 12.64
C GLN A 135 -27.07 28.56 11.67
N LEU A 136 -27.49 27.64 10.79
CA LEU A 136 -28.56 27.93 9.81
C LEU A 136 -29.71 26.93 9.79
N GLN A 137 -30.24 26.54 10.96
CA GLN A 137 -31.57 25.89 11.05
C GLN A 137 -32.47 26.40 12.19
N ALA A 138 -32.08 27.45 12.91
CA ALA A 138 -32.88 28.01 14.01
C ALA A 138 -33.65 29.31 13.65
N ARG A 139 -33.76 29.68 12.36
CA ARG A 139 -34.40 30.95 11.94
C ARG A 139 -35.62 30.81 11.02
N ILE A 140 -36.17 29.61 10.85
CA ILE A 140 -37.37 29.36 10.01
C ILE A 140 -38.55 28.83 10.85
N ARG A 141 -38.57 29.12 12.16
CA ARG A 141 -39.70 28.79 13.05
C ARG A 141 -40.24 30.01 13.81
N SER A 142 -40.13 31.19 13.21
CA SER A 142 -40.59 32.45 13.84
C SER A 142 -40.93 33.54 12.82
N ARG A 143 -41.63 33.19 11.73
CA ARG A 143 -42.46 34.13 10.96
C ARG A 143 -43.68 33.40 10.44
#